data_AF-A0A1Q3JT83-F1
#
_entry.id   AF-A0A1Q3JT83-F1
#
_cell.length_a   1.000
_cell.length_b   1.000
_cell.length_c   1.000
_cell.angle_alpha   90.00
_cell.angle_beta   90.00
_cell.angle_gamma   90.00
#
_symmetry.space_group_name_H-M   'P 1'
#
loop_
_entity.id
_entity.type
_entity.pdbx_description
1 polymer ?
#
loop_
_entity_poly.entity_id
_entity_poly.type
_entity_poly.pdbx_seq_one_letter_code
_entity_poly.pdbx_strand_id
1 'polypeptide(L)'
;MGIRSKGNGRKAAPKSEMPALKVKLRGKDNSALTMQQLGEGLREAAETLKQYEDGYRIKSATLYLTMIDEHGTPVCINKTNELTIYPYQSAAEEHKL
;
A
#
# COMPACT_ATOMS: atom_id res chain seq x y z
N MET A 1 38.24 34.73 -16.48
CA MET A 1 36.80 34.54 -16.75
C MET A 1 36.43 33.14 -16.29
N GLY A 2 35.61 33.01 -15.25
CA GLY A 2 35.25 31.72 -14.67
C GLY A 2 34.15 31.90 -13.64
N ILE A 3 32.91 32.02 -14.11
CA ILE A 3 31.72 32.06 -13.27
C ILE A 3 31.43 30.62 -12.82
N ARG A 4 31.62 30.30 -11.54
CA ARG A 4 31.07 29.08 -10.94
C ARG A 4 29.92 29.46 -10.02
N SER A 5 28.75 28.94 -10.37
CA SER A 5 27.46 29.22 -9.78
C SER A 5 27.32 28.63 -8.37
N LYS A 6 26.52 29.34 -7.57
CA LYS A 6 26.07 28.95 -6.23
C LYS A 6 25.29 27.62 -6.29
N GLY A 7 25.83 26.58 -5.66
CA GLY A 7 25.06 25.44 -5.20
C GLY A 7 24.68 25.64 -3.74
N ASN A 8 23.52 26.26 -3.50
CA ASN A 8 22.94 26.38 -2.17
C ASN A 8 22.52 24.98 -1.72
N GLY A 9 23.45 24.24 -1.11
CA GLY A 9 23.20 22.92 -0.53
C GLY A 9 22.21 23.07 0.62
N ARG A 10 20.91 23.07 0.30
CA ARG A 10 19.86 22.87 1.28
C ARG A 10 20.19 21.56 1.98
N LYS A 11 20.65 21.67 3.23
CA LYS A 11 20.65 20.60 4.21
C LYS A 11 19.29 19.91 4.11
N ALA A 12 19.27 18.63 3.73
CA ALA A 12 18.06 17.85 3.86
C ALA A 12 17.71 17.88 5.36
N ALA A 13 16.63 18.57 5.71
CA ALA A 13 16.06 18.51 7.03
C ALA A 13 15.76 17.03 7.36
N PRO A 14 15.99 16.56 8.59
CA PRO A 14 15.56 15.22 8.96
C PRO A 14 14.03 15.20 8.87
N LYS A 15 13.45 14.41 7.97
CA LYS A 15 12.00 14.20 7.96
C LYS A 15 11.60 13.42 9.21
N SER A 16 11.27 14.14 10.28
CA SER A 16 10.40 13.63 11.32
C SER A 16 8.96 13.92 10.87
N GLU A 17 8.34 12.99 10.16
CA GLU A 17 6.94 13.06 9.73
C GLU A 17 6.36 11.65 9.67
N MET A 18 5.72 11.14 10.72
CA MET A 18 4.99 9.87 10.63
C MET A 18 3.50 10.03 10.96
N PRO A 19 2.64 10.15 9.93
CA PRO A 19 1.19 10.13 10.13
C PRO A 19 0.48 8.82 9.73
N ALA A 20 1.17 7.82 9.18
CA ALA A 20 0.55 6.59 8.66
C ALA A 20 1.18 5.31 9.22
N LEU A 21 0.33 4.36 9.66
CA LEU A 21 0.75 3.02 10.04
C LEU A 21 1.15 2.23 8.79
N LYS A 22 2.40 1.73 8.76
CA LYS A 22 2.90 0.89 7.67
C LYS A 22 2.79 -0.59 8.04
N VAL A 23 1.77 -1.26 7.51
CA VAL A 23 1.63 -2.72 7.58
C VAL A 23 2.43 -3.34 6.43
N LYS A 24 3.32 -4.29 6.72
CA LYS A 24 4.11 -5.02 5.72
C LYS A 24 3.77 -6.51 5.81
N LEU A 25 3.18 -7.06 4.77
CA LEU A 25 3.01 -8.50 4.60
C LEU A 25 4.19 -9.00 3.74
N ARG A 26 4.92 -10.01 4.23
CA ARG A 26 6.10 -10.56 3.55
C ARG A 26 6.21 -12.06 3.78
N GLY A 27 6.67 -12.79 2.77
CA GLY A 27 7.06 -14.17 2.95
C GLY A 27 8.29 -14.29 3.84
N LYS A 28 8.53 -15.50 4.35
CA LYS A 28 9.75 -15.82 5.08
C LYS A 28 10.97 -15.45 4.22
N ASP A 29 11.97 -14.82 4.84
CA ASP A 29 13.20 -14.39 4.16
C ASP A 29 12.97 -13.41 2.98
N ASN A 30 11.85 -12.67 3.00
CA ASN A 30 11.38 -11.79 1.92
C ASN A 30 11.05 -12.51 0.61
N SER A 31 10.69 -13.80 0.67
CA SER A 31 10.11 -14.49 -0.47
C SER A 31 8.78 -13.86 -0.90
N ALA A 32 8.44 -14.07 -2.17
CA ALA A 32 7.14 -13.67 -2.69
C ALA A 32 6.03 -14.44 -1.97
N LEU A 33 4.93 -13.74 -1.68
CA LEU A 33 3.73 -14.35 -1.12
C LEU A 33 2.92 -15.00 -2.25
N THR A 34 2.31 -16.15 -1.96
CA THR A 34 1.22 -16.65 -2.79
C THR A 34 -0.03 -15.79 -2.59
N MET A 35 -1.00 -15.88 -3.51
CA MET A 35 -2.29 -15.19 -3.36
C MET A 35 -3.04 -15.61 -2.10
N GLN A 36 -2.95 -16.89 -1.71
CA GLN A 36 -3.54 -17.40 -0.47
C GLN A 36 -2.91 -16.73 0.75
N GLN A 37 -1.57 -16.69 0.82
CA GLN A 37 -0.86 -16.09 1.95
C GLN A 37 -1.11 -14.58 2.05
N LEU A 38 -1.24 -13.89 0.90
CA LEU A 38 -1.66 -12.49 0.89
C LEU A 38 -3.06 -12.33 1.50
N GLY A 39 -4.01 -13.18 1.13
CA GLY A 39 -5.38 -13.15 1.68
C GLY A 39 -5.41 -13.39 3.18
N GLU A 40 -4.69 -14.41 3.66
CA GLU A 40 -4.56 -14.71 5.10
C GLU A 40 -3.92 -13.54 5.87
N GLY A 41 -2.83 -12.97 5.35
CA GLY A 41 -2.15 -11.84 5.97
C GLY A 41 -2.99 -10.56 6.01
N LEU A 42 -3.81 -10.29 4.98
CA LEU A 42 -4.75 -9.17 4.98
C LEU A 42 -5.86 -9.36 6.02
N ARG A 43 -6.37 -10.59 6.19
CA ARG A 43 -7.37 -10.91 7.23
C ARG A 43 -6.78 -10.68 8.62
N GLU A 44 -5.59 -11.20 8.89
CA GLU A 44 -4.92 -11.02 10.18
C GLU A 44 -4.61 -9.54 10.47
N ALA A 45 -4.21 -8.77 9.45
CA ALA A 45 -4.04 -7.33 9.59
C ALA A 45 -5.36 -6.63 9.96
N ALA A 46 -6.48 -7.00 9.34
CA ALA A 46 -7.79 -6.44 9.67
C ALA A 46 -8.21 -6.78 11.11
N GLU A 47 -8.04 -8.04 11.54
CA GLU A 47 -8.31 -8.49 12.91
C GLU A 47 -7.45 -7.75 13.94
N THR A 48 -6.16 -7.56 13.62
CA THR A 48 -5.25 -6.79 14.45
C THR A 48 -5.69 -5.32 14.55
N LEU A 49 -6.15 -4.70 13.47
CA LEU A 49 -6.59 -3.31 13.49
C LEU A 49 -7.93 -3.12 14.23
N LYS A 50 -8.75 -4.17 14.31
CA LYS A 50 -10.05 -4.14 15.01
C LYS A 50 -9.93 -3.73 16.48
N GLN A 51 -8.82 -4.06 17.14
CA GLN A 51 -8.59 -3.67 18.55
C GLN A 51 -8.60 -2.14 18.79
N TYR A 52 -8.51 -1.34 17.73
CA TYR A 52 -8.51 0.12 17.78
C TYR A 52 -9.87 0.75 17.40
N GLU A 53 -10.91 -0.07 17.22
CA GLU A 53 -12.23 0.38 16.72
C GLU A 53 -12.90 1.44 17.61
N ASP A 54 -12.72 1.35 18.94
CA ASP A 54 -13.40 2.22 19.91
C ASP A 54 -12.78 3.62 20.08
N GLY A 55 -11.73 3.95 19.33
CA GLY A 55 -11.04 5.24 19.49
C GLY A 55 -10.51 5.86 18.20
N TYR A 56 -10.47 5.11 17.10
CA TYR A 56 -9.80 5.55 15.88
C TYR A 56 -10.70 5.40 14.65
N ARG A 57 -10.51 6.29 13.67
CA ARG A 57 -11.17 6.24 12.36
C ARG A 57 -10.13 6.27 11.25
N ILE A 58 -10.35 5.48 10.21
CA ILE A 58 -9.49 5.46 9.03
C ILE A 58 -9.95 6.56 8.07
N LYS A 59 -9.09 7.55 7.80
CA LYS A 59 -9.35 8.58 6.77
C LYS A 59 -9.14 8.05 5.35
N SER A 60 -8.13 7.22 5.16
CA SER A 60 -7.77 6.60 3.87
C SER A 60 -6.82 5.41 4.11
N ALA A 61 -6.90 4.40 3.25
CA ALA A 61 -5.93 3.29 3.20
C ALA A 61 -5.60 2.97 1.74
N THR A 62 -4.33 2.64 1.47
CA THR A 62 -3.86 2.27 0.14
C THR A 62 -2.99 1.02 0.28
N LEU A 63 -3.27 0.01 -0.55
CA LEU A 63 -2.47 -1.20 -0.64
C LEU A 63 -1.61 -1.13 -1.90
N TYR A 64 -0.30 -1.02 -1.74
CA TYR A 64 0.64 -1.09 -2.85
C TYR A 64 1.02 -2.55 -3.09
N LEU A 65 0.60 -3.09 -4.22
CA LEU A 65 0.93 -4.45 -4.64
C LEU A 65 2.01 -4.42 -5.72
N THR A 66 3.06 -5.20 -5.52
CA THR A 66 4.02 -5.53 -6.57
C THR A 66 3.83 -7.00 -6.89
N MET A 67 3.25 -7.27 -8.05
CA MET A 67 3.01 -8.63 -8.51
C MET A 67 4.15 -9.07 -9.43
N ILE A 68 4.46 -10.35 -9.35
CA ILE A 68 5.39 -11.02 -10.25
C ILE A 68 4.69 -12.23 -10.87
N ASP A 69 5.10 -12.63 -12.06
CA ASP A 69 4.71 -13.90 -12.66
C ASP A 69 5.49 -15.09 -12.08
N GLU A 70 5.25 -16.29 -12.60
CA GLU A 70 5.93 -17.53 -12.26
C GLU A 70 7.45 -17.53 -12.50
N HIS A 71 7.94 -16.58 -13.30
CA HIS A 71 9.36 -16.39 -13.59
C HIS A 71 9.99 -15.26 -12.77
N GLY A 72 9.21 -14.57 -11.93
CA GLY A 72 9.67 -13.44 -11.14
C GLY A 72 9.64 -12.11 -11.87
N THR A 73 9.04 -12.04 -13.07
CA THR A 73 8.93 -10.80 -13.84
C THR A 73 7.80 -9.94 -13.28
N PRO A 74 8.03 -8.63 -13.04
CA PRO A 74 6.96 -7.73 -12.61
C PRO A 74 5.81 -7.68 -13.60
N VAL A 75 4.57 -7.75 -13.10
CA VAL A 75 3.36 -7.67 -13.91
C VAL A 75 2.45 -6.54 -13.46
N CYS A 76 1.71 -5.97 -14.42
CA CYS A 76 0.65 -5.01 -14.19
C CYS A 76 -0.73 -5.68 -14.38
N ILE A 77 -1.68 -5.35 -13.52
CA ILE A 77 -3.02 -5.97 -13.55
C ILE A 77 -3.92 -5.32 -14.61
N ASN A 78 -3.73 -4.03 -14.89
CA ASN A 78 -4.47 -3.28 -15.91
C ASN A 78 -3.60 -2.15 -16.49
N LYS A 79 -4.17 -1.32 -17.39
CA LYS A 79 -3.45 -0.23 -18.07
C LYS A 79 -2.86 0.83 -17.12
N THR A 80 -3.52 1.11 -16.00
CA THR A 80 -3.07 2.10 -15.00
C THR A 80 -2.35 1.45 -13.81
N ASN A 81 -2.37 0.12 -13.73
CA ASN A 81 -1.96 -0.69 -12.60
C ASN A 81 -2.56 -0.21 -11.25
N GLU A 82 -3.78 0.32 -11.30
CA GLU A 82 -4.51 0.84 -10.14
C GLU A 82 -5.89 0.17 -10.07
N LEU A 83 -6.28 -0.25 -8.88
CA LEU A 83 -7.60 -0.82 -8.61
C LEU A 83 -8.20 -0.12 -7.39
N THR A 84 -9.37 0.50 -7.58
CA THR A 84 -10.12 1.14 -6.51
C THR A 84 -11.29 0.24 -6.12
N ILE A 85 -11.31 -0.17 -4.85
CA ILE A 85 -12.38 -1.00 -4.27
C ILE A 85 -13.16 -0.13 -3.28
N TYR A 86 -14.47 0.00 -3.49
CA TYR A 86 -15.36 0.74 -2.59
C TYR A 86 -16.12 -0.25 -1.69
N PRO A 87 -15.73 -0.42 -0.42
CA PRO A 87 -16.30 -1.46 0.44
C PRO A 87 -17.78 -1.26 0.77
N TYR A 88 -18.27 -0.02 0.65
CA TYR A 88 -19.67 0.37 0.88
C TYR A 88 -20.59 0.17 -0.35
N GLN A 89 -20.06 -0.19 -1.52
CA GLN A 89 -20.84 -0.62 -2.69
C GLN A 89 -21.06 -2.14 -2.69
N SER A 90 -21.34 -2.71 -1.52
CA SER A 90 -21.64 -4.14 -1.37
C SER A 90 -23.15 -4.37 -1.60
N ALA A 91 -23.48 -5.11 -2.66
CA ALA A 91 -24.79 -5.70 -3.01
C ALA A 91 -25.99 -4.79 -3.37
N ALA A 92 -26.04 -3.51 -2.99
CA ALA A 92 -27.22 -2.66 -3.28
C ALA A 92 -27.20 -1.98 -4.67
N GLU A 93 -26.05 -1.89 -5.34
CA GLU A 93 -25.93 -1.21 -6.65
C GLU A 93 -25.78 -2.18 -7.83
N GLU A 94 -25.60 -3.48 -7.59
CA GLU A 94 -25.54 -4.52 -8.63
C GLU A 94 -26.91 -4.81 -9.29
N HIS A 95 -28.01 -4.28 -8.72
CA HIS A 95 -29.38 -4.37 -9.26
C HIS A 95 -29.95 -3.01 -9.68
N LYS A 96 -29.12 -2.05 -10.08
CA LYS A 96 -29.63 -0.86 -10.80
C LYS A 96 -29.74 -1.22 -12.30
N LEU A 97 -30.98 -1.51 -12.70
CA LEU A 97 -31.50 -1.69 -14.07
C LEU A 97 -30.71 -0.99 -15.18
#